data_AF-A0A846L0Z2-F1
#
_entry.id   AF-A0A846L0Z2-F1
#
_cell.length_a   1.000
_cell.length_b   1.000
_cell.length_c   1.000
_cell.angle_alpha   90.00
_cell.angle_beta   90.00
_cell.angle_gamma   90.00
#
_symmetry.space_group_name_H-M   'P 1'
#
loop_
_entity.id
_entity.type
_entity.pdbx_description
1 polymer ?
#
loop_
_entity_poly.entity_id
_entity_poly.type
_entity_poly.pdbx_seq_one_letter_code
_entity_poly.pdbx_strand_id
1 'polypeptide(L)'
;MTAIGSKGVTISVDQIYNFHELSKADAKQVIEDKVILACENKGVKLSGYGNHTGRGSLLTVEKYDEEKREHKLFNVPRIQRAFASLDAIVVPISQYKIGSYGLKHTVEDSLGEDLPNGDLIVAMILKGYSARFGKQTEEMAVNCEFKAKVR
;
A
#
# COMPACT_ATOMS: atom_id res chain seq x y z
N MET A 1 10.06 15.16 18.83
CA MET A 1 10.21 13.84 18.19
C MET A 1 9.04 12.98 18.60
N THR A 2 8.12 12.68 17.68
CA THR A 2 6.90 11.92 17.99
C THR A 2 7.22 10.44 17.90
N ALA A 3 7.37 9.79 19.05
CA ALA A 3 7.40 8.33 19.11
C ALA A 3 6.07 7.82 18.52
N ILE A 4 6.14 6.96 17.51
CA ILE A 4 4.98 6.25 16.99
C ILE A 4 4.46 5.38 18.15
N GLY A 5 3.32 5.75 18.71
CA GLY A 5 2.74 5.05 19.86
C GLY A 5 2.43 3.58 19.55
N SER A 6 2.12 2.80 20.58
CA SER A 6 1.80 1.36 20.53
C SER A 6 0.67 0.94 19.58
N LYS A 7 0.01 1.89 18.90
CA LYS A 7 -1.17 1.70 18.04
C LYS A 7 -0.86 1.69 16.53
N GLY A 8 0.41 1.85 16.13
CA GLY A 8 0.81 1.94 14.72
C GLY A 8 0.50 3.30 14.08
N VAL A 9 0.82 3.46 12.80
CA VAL A 9 0.55 4.66 11.98
C VAL A 9 -0.67 4.42 11.10
N THR A 10 -1.59 5.38 11.03
CA THR A 10 -2.71 5.35 10.09
C THR A 10 -2.48 6.31 8.93
N ILE A 11 -2.73 5.82 7.71
CA ILE A 11 -2.71 6.59 6.46
C ILE A 11 -4.10 6.50 5.81
N SER A 12 -4.59 7.64 5.35
CA SER A 12 -5.75 7.78 4.48
C SER A 12 -5.54 9.01 3.61
N VAL A 13 -5.97 8.94 2.35
CA VAL A 13 -6.00 10.08 1.43
C VAL A 13 -7.40 10.21 0.86
N ASP A 14 -7.71 11.36 0.26
CA ASP A 14 -8.98 11.53 -0.46
C ASP A 14 -9.07 10.54 -1.62
N GLN A 15 -10.25 9.95 -1.81
CA GLN A 15 -10.49 8.99 -2.89
C GLN A 15 -10.26 9.64 -4.25
N ILE A 16 -9.53 8.93 -5.13
CA ILE A 16 -9.31 9.32 -6.52
C ILE A 16 -10.21 8.49 -7.44
N TYR A 17 -11.41 8.98 -7.75
CA TYR A 17 -12.45 8.19 -8.44
C TYR A 17 -12.00 7.56 -9.78
N ASN A 18 -11.28 8.31 -10.62
CA ASN A 18 -10.94 7.91 -11.99
C ASN A 18 -9.47 7.51 -12.15
N PHE A 19 -8.81 7.06 -11.08
CA PHE A 19 -7.38 6.73 -11.12
C PHE A 19 -7.00 5.73 -12.23
N HIS A 20 -7.87 4.76 -12.51
CA HIS A 20 -7.68 3.75 -13.54
C HIS A 20 -7.78 4.27 -14.98
N GLU A 21 -8.34 5.47 -15.19
CA GLU A 21 -8.48 6.11 -16.49
C GLU A 21 -7.33 7.08 -16.81
N LEU A 22 -6.52 7.43 -15.80
CA LEU A 22 -5.41 8.36 -15.97
C LEU A 22 -4.33 7.79 -16.89
N SER A 23 -3.62 8.68 -17.58
CA SER A 23 -2.40 8.29 -18.29
C SER A 23 -1.40 7.70 -17.30
N LYS A 24 -0.48 6.86 -17.79
CA LYS A 24 0.56 6.26 -16.94
C LYS A 24 1.39 7.32 -16.22
N ALA A 25 1.65 8.46 -16.87
CA ALA A 25 2.41 9.57 -16.30
C ALA A 25 1.63 10.28 -15.20
N ASP A 26 0.36 10.60 -15.44
CA ASP A 26 -0.48 11.29 -14.45
C ASP A 26 -0.78 10.39 -13.25
N ALA A 27 -1.05 9.11 -13.48
CA ALA A 27 -1.24 8.13 -12.42
C ALA A 27 0.02 8.00 -11.56
N LYS A 28 1.22 7.99 -12.18
CA LYS A 28 2.48 7.98 -11.43
C LYS A 28 2.61 9.22 -10.54
N GLN A 29 2.33 10.40 -11.10
CA GLN A 29 2.38 11.66 -10.37
C GLN A 29 1.40 11.66 -9.19
N VAL A 30 0.17 11.18 -9.38
CA VAL A 30 -0.83 11.05 -8.31
C VAL A 30 -0.34 10.12 -7.20
N ILE A 31 0.27 8.98 -7.54
CA ILE A 31 0.81 8.07 -6.53
C ILE A 31 1.89 8.79 -5.71
N GLU A 32 2.83 9.46 -6.37
CA GLU A 32 3.94 10.18 -5.72
C GLU A 32 3.43 11.31 -4.82
N ASP A 33 2.53 12.16 -5.32
CA ASP A 33 2.05 13.35 -4.61
C ASP A 33 1.06 13.04 -3.47
N LYS A 34 0.28 11.96 -3.60
CA LYS A 34 -0.76 11.63 -2.63
C LYS A 34 -0.32 10.50 -1.70
N VAL A 35 0.08 9.37 -2.24
CA VAL A 35 0.30 8.16 -1.45
C VAL A 35 1.69 8.17 -0.83
N ILE A 36 2.73 8.40 -1.62
CA ILE A 36 4.11 8.38 -1.13
C ILE A 36 4.32 9.50 -0.12
N LEU A 37 3.95 10.72 -0.49
CA LEU A 37 4.05 11.87 0.41
C LEU A 37 3.29 11.64 1.73
N ALA A 38 2.07 11.09 1.69
CA ALA A 38 1.31 10.80 2.92
C ALA A 38 1.99 9.75 3.80
N CYS A 39 2.50 8.68 3.21
CA CYS A 39 3.24 7.63 3.91
C CYS A 39 4.53 8.19 4.55
N GLU A 40 5.35 8.90 3.78
CA GLU A 40 6.65 9.42 4.23
C GLU A 40 6.50 10.48 5.33
N ASN A 41 5.48 11.33 5.25
CA ASN A 41 5.14 12.30 6.30
C ASN A 41 4.82 11.65 7.66
N LYS A 42 4.52 10.35 7.67
CA LYS A 42 4.30 9.56 8.89
C LYS A 42 5.41 8.55 9.18
N GLY A 43 6.52 8.61 8.44
CA GLY A 43 7.66 7.70 8.61
C GLY A 43 7.42 6.29 8.09
N VAL A 44 6.50 6.13 7.13
CA VAL A 44 6.25 4.89 6.40
C VAL A 44 6.88 5.03 5.02
N LYS A 45 7.75 4.09 4.65
CA LYS A 45 8.21 3.93 3.26
C LYS A 45 7.52 2.71 2.65
N LEU A 46 7.11 2.82 1.40
CA LEU A 46 6.55 1.70 0.65
C LEU A 46 7.62 1.10 -0.27
N SER A 47 7.53 -0.20 -0.51
CA SER A 47 8.31 -0.94 -1.52
C SER A 47 7.38 -1.86 -2.32
N GLY A 48 7.84 -2.46 -3.42
CA GLY A 48 7.02 -3.44 -4.16
C GLY A 48 6.51 -4.59 -3.26
N TYR A 49 7.26 -4.94 -2.22
CA TYR A 49 6.91 -6.00 -1.28
C TYR A 49 5.96 -5.57 -0.15
N GLY A 50 5.67 -4.27 -0.01
CA GLY A 50 4.78 -3.78 1.03
C GLY A 50 5.26 -2.47 1.63
N ASN A 51 5.58 -2.50 2.93
CA ASN A 51 5.91 -1.30 3.68
C ASN A 51 7.03 -1.52 4.71
N HIS A 52 7.60 -0.40 5.15
CA HIS A 52 8.65 -0.34 6.16
C HIS A 52 8.42 0.86 7.09
N THR A 53 8.51 0.66 8.40
CA THR A 53 8.29 1.70 9.41
C THR A 53 9.54 1.92 10.26
N GLY A 54 9.99 3.18 10.41
CA GLY A 54 11.10 3.55 11.31
C GLY A 54 12.39 4.00 10.61
N ARG A 55 13.32 4.64 11.35
CA ARG A 55 14.57 5.20 10.79
C ARG A 55 15.58 4.13 10.35
N GLY A 56 15.69 3.02 11.08
CA GLY A 56 16.60 1.92 10.74
C GLY A 56 16.23 1.23 9.43
N SER A 57 14.95 1.25 9.06
CA SER A 57 14.46 0.62 7.84
C SER A 57 14.78 1.43 6.58
N LEU A 58 15.20 2.71 6.68
CA LEU A 58 15.51 3.56 5.53
C LEU A 58 16.71 3.01 4.74
N LEU A 59 17.82 2.73 5.44
CA LEU A 59 19.02 2.12 4.87
C LEU A 59 18.74 0.68 4.41
N THR A 60 17.84 -0.03 5.09
CA THR A 60 17.45 -1.39 4.72
C THR A 60 16.62 -1.41 3.45
N VAL A 61 15.73 -0.43 3.21
CA VAL A 61 14.92 -0.35 1.98
C VAL A 61 15.79 0.00 0.78
N GLU A 62 16.62 1.04 0.90
CA GLU A 62 17.50 1.46 -0.21
C GLU A 62 18.45 0.33 -0.58
N LYS A 63 19.08 -0.31 0.43
CA LYS A 63 19.91 -1.49 0.22
C LYS A 63 19.12 -2.69 -0.32
N TYR A 64 17.90 -2.94 0.15
CA TYR A 64 17.07 -4.08 -0.30
C TYR A 64 16.59 -3.90 -1.75
N ASP A 65 16.16 -2.70 -2.13
CA ASP A 65 15.76 -2.38 -3.50
C ASP A 65 16.96 -2.37 -4.46
N GLU A 66 18.13 -1.92 -3.99
CA GLU A 66 19.41 -2.00 -4.73
C GLU A 66 19.89 -3.46 -4.89
N GLU A 67 19.88 -4.26 -3.82
CA GLU A 67 20.30 -5.67 -3.82
C GLU A 67 19.37 -6.56 -4.64
N LYS A 68 18.06 -6.25 -4.67
CA LYS A 68 17.07 -6.99 -5.48
C LYS A 68 16.78 -6.40 -6.86
N ARG A 69 17.53 -5.39 -7.29
CA ARG A 69 17.64 -4.79 -8.66
C ARG A 69 16.37 -4.42 -9.46
N GLU A 70 15.14 -4.84 -9.15
CA GLU A 70 14.02 -4.67 -10.10
C GLU A 70 12.63 -4.32 -9.53
N HIS A 71 12.41 -4.23 -8.22
CA HIS A 71 11.05 -4.02 -7.69
C HIS A 71 10.70 -2.55 -7.47
N LYS A 72 10.65 -1.77 -8.55
CA LYS A 72 10.12 -0.39 -8.50
C LYS A 72 8.67 -0.42 -8.02
N LEU A 73 8.36 0.42 -7.03
CA LEU A 73 7.07 0.58 -6.35
C LEU A 73 5.85 0.90 -7.26
N PHE A 74 6.05 1.03 -8.57
CA PHE A 74 5.08 1.64 -9.47
C PHE A 74 4.92 0.86 -10.76
N ASN A 75 4.43 -0.37 -10.68
CA ASN A 75 3.79 -0.94 -11.86
C ASN A 75 2.42 -0.30 -12.04
N VAL A 76 2.40 0.94 -12.54
CA VAL A 76 1.19 1.77 -12.67
C VAL A 76 0.03 1.02 -13.37
N PRO A 77 0.24 0.34 -14.52
CA PRO A 77 -0.84 -0.45 -15.13
C PRO A 77 -1.43 -1.51 -14.19
N ARG A 78 -0.61 -2.16 -13.38
CA ARG A 78 -1.07 -3.16 -12.41
C ARG A 78 -1.86 -2.52 -11.27
N ILE A 79 -1.38 -1.41 -10.72
CA ILE A 79 -2.07 -0.65 -9.67
C ILE A 79 -3.43 -0.17 -10.20
N GLN A 80 -3.52 0.30 -11.43
CA GLN A 80 -4.77 0.73 -12.07
C GLN A 80 -5.77 -0.43 -12.22
N ARG A 81 -5.31 -1.61 -12.65
CA ARG A 81 -6.16 -2.81 -12.73
C ARG A 81 -6.68 -3.24 -11.36
N ALA A 82 -5.80 -3.30 -10.35
CA ALA A 82 -6.21 -3.59 -8.98
C ALA A 82 -7.23 -2.55 -8.50
N PHE A 83 -6.96 -1.26 -8.67
CA PHE A 83 -7.87 -0.17 -8.30
C PHE A 83 -9.27 -0.31 -8.91
N ALA A 84 -9.34 -0.71 -10.20
CA ALA A 84 -10.60 -0.90 -10.91
C ALA A 84 -11.39 -2.11 -10.39
N SER A 85 -10.73 -3.18 -9.94
CA SER A 85 -11.40 -4.38 -9.45
C SER A 85 -11.84 -4.31 -7.98
N LEU A 86 -11.27 -3.40 -7.18
CA LEU A 86 -11.52 -3.33 -5.73
C LEU A 86 -13.00 -3.23 -5.37
N ASP A 87 -13.81 -2.49 -6.13
CA ASP A 87 -15.24 -2.34 -5.80
C ASP A 87 -16.02 -3.64 -6.00
N ALA A 88 -15.54 -4.59 -6.80
CA ALA A 88 -16.18 -5.89 -6.95
C ALA A 88 -15.78 -6.88 -5.84
N ILE A 89 -14.63 -6.64 -5.19
CA ILE A 89 -13.98 -7.59 -4.28
C ILE A 89 -14.13 -7.15 -2.82
N VAL A 90 -14.06 -5.84 -2.57
CA VAL A 90 -13.84 -5.25 -1.25
C VAL A 90 -14.98 -4.28 -0.92
N VAL A 91 -15.35 -4.23 0.36
CA VAL A 91 -16.23 -3.19 0.90
C VAL A 91 -15.64 -2.54 2.15
N PRO A 92 -15.88 -1.23 2.34
CA PRO A 92 -15.43 -0.52 3.53
C PRO A 92 -16.18 -0.98 4.78
N ILE A 93 -15.48 -0.95 5.92
CA ILE A 93 -16.04 -1.19 7.26
C ILE A 93 -15.44 -0.19 8.26
N SER A 94 -15.94 -0.16 9.50
CA SER A 94 -15.48 0.80 10.52
C SER A 94 -14.20 0.39 11.25
N GLN A 95 -13.85 -0.90 11.23
CA GLN A 95 -12.75 -1.50 11.99
C GLN A 95 -11.67 -2.09 11.08
N TYR A 96 -10.42 -2.13 11.55
CA TYR A 96 -9.36 -2.87 10.86
C TYR A 96 -9.63 -4.37 10.98
N LYS A 97 -9.77 -5.05 9.83
CA LYS A 97 -10.19 -6.46 9.80
C LYS A 97 -9.37 -7.33 8.86
N ILE A 98 -8.70 -6.73 7.88
CA ILE A 98 -7.99 -7.50 6.85
C ILE A 98 -6.56 -7.02 6.68
N GLY A 99 -5.62 -7.96 6.75
CA GLY A 99 -4.21 -7.73 6.42
C GLY A 99 -4.00 -7.70 4.90
N SER A 100 -3.10 -6.83 4.44
CA SER A 100 -2.89 -6.63 3.00
C SER A 100 -2.39 -7.89 2.28
N TYR A 101 -1.61 -8.74 2.96
CA TYR A 101 -1.11 -10.00 2.37
C TYR A 101 -2.23 -10.98 2.00
N GLY A 102 -3.20 -11.17 2.90
CA GLY A 102 -4.35 -12.04 2.62
C GLY A 102 -5.25 -11.44 1.53
N LEU A 103 -5.50 -10.13 1.61
CA LEU A 103 -6.30 -9.43 0.60
C LEU A 103 -5.65 -9.48 -0.80
N LYS A 104 -4.32 -9.39 -0.87
CA LYS A 104 -3.55 -9.49 -2.11
C LYS A 104 -3.89 -10.75 -2.87
N HIS A 105 -3.87 -11.90 -2.22
CA HIS A 105 -4.19 -13.18 -2.88
C HIS A 105 -5.62 -13.22 -3.41
N THR A 106 -6.60 -12.68 -2.67
CA THR A 106 -7.97 -12.56 -3.19
C THR A 106 -8.06 -11.67 -4.44
N VAL A 107 -7.30 -10.58 -4.48
CA VAL A 107 -7.26 -9.70 -5.65
C VAL A 107 -6.50 -10.36 -6.81
N GLU A 108 -5.40 -11.08 -6.55
CA GLU A 108 -4.65 -11.87 -7.54
C GLU A 108 -5.56 -12.90 -8.22
N ASP A 109 -6.32 -13.66 -7.44
CA ASP A 109 -7.26 -14.67 -7.95
C ASP A 109 -8.31 -14.03 -8.87
N SER A 110 -8.78 -12.83 -8.53
CA SER A 110 -9.75 -12.11 -9.36
C SER A 110 -9.14 -11.50 -10.63
N LEU A 111 -7.85 -11.15 -10.62
CA LEU A 111 -7.16 -10.55 -11.77
C LEU A 111 -6.52 -11.60 -12.69
N GLY A 112 -6.25 -12.80 -12.17
CA GLY A 112 -5.50 -13.84 -12.88
C GLY A 112 -4.02 -13.51 -13.07
N GLU A 113 -3.45 -12.65 -12.22
CA GLU A 113 -2.03 -12.26 -12.26
C GLU A 113 -1.46 -11.99 -10.86
N ASP A 114 -0.15 -12.13 -10.71
CA ASP A 114 0.56 -11.79 -9.48
C ASP A 114 0.55 -10.27 -9.22
N LEU A 115 0.25 -9.90 -7.98
CA LEU A 115 0.14 -8.54 -7.48
C LEU A 115 1.12 -8.34 -6.31
N PRO A 116 2.18 -7.53 -6.48
CA PRO A 116 3.02 -7.13 -5.36
C PRO A 116 2.22 -6.42 -4.29
N ASN A 117 2.54 -6.69 -3.03
CA ASN A 117 1.76 -6.17 -1.92
C ASN A 117 1.82 -4.63 -1.83
N GLY A 118 2.93 -4.00 -2.27
CA GLY A 118 3.02 -2.54 -2.40
C GLY A 118 2.02 -1.96 -3.39
N ASP A 119 1.85 -2.62 -4.56
CA ASP A 119 0.91 -2.19 -5.60
C ASP A 119 -0.54 -2.22 -5.06
N LEU A 120 -0.90 -3.25 -4.29
CA LEU A 120 -2.20 -3.33 -3.62
C LEU A 120 -2.40 -2.21 -2.60
N ILE A 121 -1.39 -1.96 -1.75
CA ILE A 121 -1.46 -0.91 -0.72
C ILE A 121 -1.74 0.44 -1.35
N VAL A 122 -1.04 0.77 -2.43
CA VAL A 122 -1.25 2.00 -3.19
C VAL A 122 -2.69 2.07 -3.74
N ALA A 123 -3.16 1.00 -4.40
CA ALA A 123 -4.51 0.95 -4.94
C ALA A 123 -5.59 1.15 -3.87
N MET A 124 -5.46 0.47 -2.72
CA MET A 124 -6.38 0.58 -1.59
C MET A 124 -6.41 2.01 -1.01
N ILE A 125 -5.24 2.63 -0.81
CA ILE A 125 -5.16 4.00 -0.29
C ILE A 125 -5.80 4.99 -1.27
N LEU A 126 -5.50 4.89 -2.57
CA LEU A 126 -6.11 5.74 -3.61
C LEU A 126 -7.63 5.57 -3.71
N LYS A 127 -8.14 4.37 -3.41
CA LYS A 127 -9.57 4.06 -3.38
C LYS A 127 -10.27 4.61 -2.12
N GLY A 128 -9.51 5.23 -1.21
CA GLY A 128 -10.02 5.86 0.01
C GLY A 128 -10.02 4.94 1.24
N TYR A 129 -9.46 3.73 1.16
CA TYR A 129 -9.37 2.86 2.33
C TYR A 129 -8.30 3.36 3.31
N SER A 130 -8.65 3.41 4.60
CA SER A 130 -7.67 3.68 5.65
C SER A 130 -6.77 2.47 5.87
N ALA A 131 -5.45 2.68 5.80
CA ALA A 131 -4.43 1.68 6.07
C ALA A 131 -3.78 1.93 7.43
N ARG A 132 -3.54 0.86 8.22
CA ARG A 132 -2.79 0.90 9.48
C ARG A 132 -1.51 0.09 9.35
N PHE A 133 -0.40 0.77 9.59
CA PHE A 133 0.95 0.23 9.55
C PHE A 133 1.40 -0.04 10.99
N GLY A 134 1.74 -1.30 11.30
CA GLY A 134 2.26 -1.71 12.60
C GLY A 134 3.69 -1.20 12.86
N LYS A 135 4.22 -1.41 14.08
CA LYS A 135 5.65 -1.22 14.37
C LYS A 135 6.40 -2.49 13.91
N GLN A 136 7.60 -2.34 13.34
CA GLN A 136 8.54 -3.46 13.22
C GLN A 136 8.75 -4.11 14.60
N THR A 137 8.39 -5.38 14.75
CA THR A 137 9.03 -6.26 15.72
C THR A 137 10.19 -6.97 15.00
N GLU A 138 11.24 -7.34 15.73
CA GLU A 138 12.48 -7.90 15.18
C GLU A 138 12.27 -9.18 14.32
N GLU A 139 11.07 -9.76 14.35
CA GLU A 139 10.77 -11.06 13.75
C GLU A 139 9.73 -11.02 12.62
N MET A 140 9.08 -9.89 12.32
CA MET A 140 8.08 -9.83 11.24
C MET A 140 8.05 -8.49 10.49
N ALA A 141 8.16 -8.59 9.15
CA ALA A 141 7.68 -7.56 8.24
C ALA A 141 6.14 -7.60 8.23
N VAL A 142 5.50 -6.96 9.22
CA VAL A 142 4.04 -6.92 9.26
C VAL A 142 3.53 -5.95 8.20
N ASN A 143 2.98 -6.52 7.14
CA ASN A 143 2.17 -5.85 6.14
C ASN A 143 0.97 -5.11 6.80
N CYS A 144 0.48 -4.03 6.17
CA CYS A 144 -0.53 -3.18 6.80
C CYS A 144 -1.92 -3.82 6.84
N GLU A 145 -2.80 -3.29 7.68
CA GLU A 145 -4.21 -3.68 7.74
C GLU A 145 -5.12 -2.59 7.17
N PHE A 146 -6.26 -2.98 6.61
CA PHE A 146 -7.27 -2.06 6.11
C PHE A 146 -8.56 -2.12 6.90
N LYS A 147 -9.27 -0.98 6.94
CA LYS A 147 -10.69 -0.91 7.31
C LYS A 147 -11.58 -1.44 6.18
N ALA A 148 -11.46 -2.72 5.90
CA ALA A 148 -12.16 -3.37 4.79
C ALA A 148 -12.49 -4.85 5.08
N LYS A 149 -13.42 -5.42 4.31
CA LYS A 149 -13.64 -6.87 4.20
C LYS A 149 -13.82 -7.28 2.74
N VAL A 150 -13.52 -8.54 2.43
CA VAL A 150 -13.91 -9.17 1.16
C VAL A 150 -15.44 -9.34 1.15
N ARG A 151 -16.05 -9.20 -0.02
CA ARG A 151 -17.49 -9.38 -0.24
C ARG A 151 -17.95 -10.83 -0.04
#